data_AF-A0A453B381-F1
#
_entry.id   AF-A0A453B381-F1
#
_cell.length_a   1.000
_cell.length_b   1.000
_cell.length_c   1.000
_cell.angle_alpha   90.00
_cell.angle_beta   90.00
_cell.angle_gamma   90.00
#
_symmetry.space_group_name_H-M   'P 1'
#
loop_
_entity.id
_entity.type
_entity.pdbx_description
1 polymer ?
#
loop_
_entity_poly.entity_id
_entity_poly.type
_entity_poly.pdbx_seq_one_letter_code
_entity_poly.pdbx_strand_id
1 'polypeptide(L)'
;MIFKLCNISTSLVSMLISGEVATARAAASCNTLMVLSFSASCKIEEVASSCNAIRFYQLYVFKNRDISATLVRRAESHGFKAIVLTVDTPMLGRREADIRNKMVAPANANLEGLMPIDDLDTADGSKLEKYARDTLDPSLSWK
;
A
#
# COMPACT_ATOMS: atom_id res chain seq x y z
N MET A 1 29.28 -2.43 10.15
CA MET A 1 28.44 -3.52 9.63
C MET A 1 27.14 -2.89 9.15
N ILE A 2 26.99 -2.62 7.85
CA ILE A 2 25.79 -1.96 7.30
C ILE A 2 24.81 -3.08 6.93
N PHE A 3 23.77 -3.29 7.73
CA PHE A 3 22.67 -4.16 7.34
C PHE A 3 21.92 -3.52 6.17
N LYS A 4 22.03 -4.09 4.97
CA LYS A 4 21.21 -3.76 3.80
C LYS A 4 19.86 -4.47 3.87
N LEU A 5 19.16 -4.38 5.00
CA LEU A 5 17.83 -4.99 5.17
C LEU A 5 16.79 -3.88 5.29
N CYS A 6 15.97 -3.73 4.26
CA CYS A 6 14.84 -2.81 4.21
C CYS A 6 13.55 -3.57 4.55
N ASN A 7 12.72 -3.02 5.44
CA ASN A 7 11.42 -3.62 5.73
C ASN A 7 10.36 -3.04 4.78
N ILE A 8 9.73 -3.91 3.98
CA ILE A 8 8.60 -3.55 3.13
C ILE A 8 7.33 -3.89 3.89
N SER A 9 6.59 -2.87 4.32
CA SER A 9 5.27 -3.05 4.86
C SER A 9 4.35 -3.60 3.77
N THR A 10 3.99 -4.87 3.91
CA THR A 10 2.98 -5.51 3.06
C THR A 10 1.59 -5.20 3.59
N SER A 11 0.61 -5.14 2.69
CA SER A 11 -0.81 -4.88 2.98
C SER A 11 -1.42 -5.73 4.11
N LEU A 12 -0.81 -6.87 4.45
CA LEU A 12 -1.26 -7.81 5.47
C LEU A 12 -0.78 -7.51 6.89
N VAL A 13 0.23 -6.64 7.06
CA VAL A 13 0.71 -6.23 8.39
C VAL A 13 -0.39 -5.47 9.16
N SER A 14 -1.34 -4.89 8.43
CA SER A 14 -2.60 -4.33 8.95
C SER A 14 -3.45 -5.28 9.80
N MET A 15 -3.34 -6.60 9.58
CA MET A 15 -4.10 -7.59 10.35
C MET A 15 -3.50 -7.83 11.75
N LEU A 16 -2.34 -7.23 12.06
CA LEU A 16 -1.68 -7.29 13.35
C LEU A 16 -1.97 -6.02 14.17
N ILE A 17 -2.09 -6.16 15.49
CA ILE A 17 -2.31 -5.03 16.41
C ILE A 17 -1.17 -4.01 16.24
N SER A 18 -1.52 -2.74 15.97
CA SER A 18 -0.59 -1.63 15.69
C SER A 18 0.20 -1.72 14.36
N GLY A 19 -0.09 -2.70 13.51
CA GLY A 19 0.38 -2.90 12.12
C GLY A 19 1.57 -2.08 11.65
N GLU A 20 1.30 -1.10 10.77
CA GLU A 20 2.33 -0.31 10.09
C GLU A 20 3.05 0.67 11.02
N VAL A 21 2.38 1.19 12.04
CA VAL A 21 2.99 2.07 13.06
C VAL A 21 4.04 1.32 13.88
N ALA A 22 3.74 0.09 14.31
CA ALA A 22 4.70 -0.76 15.01
C ALA A 22 5.90 -1.09 14.11
N THR A 23 5.64 -1.37 12.83
CA THR A 23 6.69 -1.62 11.83
C THR A 23 7.60 -0.41 11.64
N ALA A 24 7.04 0.79 11.59
CA ALA A 24 7.78 2.04 11.44
C ALA A 24 8.69 2.31 12.65
N ARG A 25 8.17 2.11 13.86
CA ARG A 25 8.94 2.22 15.11
C ARG A 25 10.06 1.18 15.19
N ALA A 26 9.78 -0.06 14.80
CA ALA A 26 10.80 -1.10 14.75
C ALA A 26 11.92 -0.76 13.76
N ALA A 27 11.57 -0.25 12.57
CA ALA A 27 12.55 0.20 11.57
C ALA A 27 13.44 1.33 12.14
N ALA A 28 12.85 2.29 12.85
CA ALA A 28 13.59 3.36 13.52
C ALA A 28 14.57 2.80 14.57
N SER A 29 14.10 1.91 15.46
CA SER A 29 14.93 1.29 16.50
C SER A 29 16.08 0.45 15.94
N CYS A 30 15.85 -0.18 14.78
CA CYS A 30 16.86 -0.96 14.07
C CYS A 30 17.76 -0.11 13.16
N ASN A 31 17.59 1.22 13.14
CA ASN A 31 18.29 2.14 12.26
C ASN A 31 18.23 1.71 10.77
N THR A 32 17.04 1.31 10.33
CA THR A 32 16.76 0.94 8.95
C THR A 32 15.56 1.70 8.39
N LEU A 33 15.33 1.55 7.08
CA LEU A 33 14.24 2.18 6.37
C LEU A 33 12.98 1.30 6.36
N MET A 34 11.84 1.96 6.24
CA MET A 34 10.53 1.33 6.02
C MET A 34 9.98 1.75 4.66
N VAL A 35 9.41 0.81 3.91
CA VAL A 35 8.56 1.11 2.75
C VAL A 35 7.11 0.91 3.17
N LEU A 36 6.28 1.96 3.12
CA LEU A 36 4.85 1.89 3.41
C LEU A 36 4.08 1.56 2.13
N SER A 37 3.18 0.56 2.16
CA SER A 37 2.30 0.28 1.01
C SER A 37 1.18 1.31 0.89
N PHE A 38 0.78 1.63 -0.35
CA PHE A 38 -0.44 2.40 -0.62
C PHE A 38 -1.69 1.73 -0.01
N SER A 39 -1.65 0.41 0.19
CA SER A 39 -2.74 -0.40 0.74
C SER A 39 -2.64 -0.63 2.25
N ALA A 40 -1.83 0.18 2.93
CA ALA A 40 -1.72 0.17 4.38
C ALA A 40 -3.03 0.54 5.08
N SER A 41 -3.26 -0.06 6.24
CA SER A 41 -4.41 0.26 7.09
C SER A 41 -4.24 1.53 7.92
N CYS A 42 -2.99 1.90 8.23
CA CYS A 42 -2.68 3.19 8.82
C CYS A 42 -2.53 4.28 7.75
N LYS A 43 -2.91 5.50 8.10
CA LYS A 43 -2.74 6.67 7.23
C LYS A 43 -1.25 7.03 7.10
N ILE A 44 -0.87 7.60 5.95
CA ILE A 44 0.47 8.17 5.70
C ILE A 44 0.91 9.05 6.88
N GLU A 45 -0.01 9.89 7.37
CA GLU A 45 0.20 10.86 8.43
C GLU A 45 0.46 10.20 9.80
N GLU A 46 -0.23 9.11 10.10
CA GLU A 46 -0.05 8.35 11.34
C GLU A 46 1.31 7.64 11.35
N VAL A 47 1.67 7.02 10.24
CA VAL A 47 3.00 6.41 10.09
C VAL A 47 4.09 7.47 10.12
N ALA A 48 3.86 8.63 9.50
CA ALA A 48 4.80 9.75 9.46
C ALA A 48 5.11 10.34 10.85
N SER A 49 4.09 10.46 11.69
CA SER A 49 4.21 10.99 13.05
C SER A 49 4.70 9.96 14.07
N SER A 50 4.65 8.66 13.75
CA SER A 50 4.98 7.59 14.70
C SER A 50 6.48 7.38 15.00
N CYS A 51 7.37 7.85 14.12
CA CYS A 51 8.81 7.62 14.22
C CYS A 51 9.64 8.56 13.33
N ASN A 52 10.97 8.54 13.50
CA ASN A 52 11.94 9.29 12.70
C ASN A 52 12.71 8.42 11.70
N ALA A 53 12.21 7.22 11.36
CA ALA A 53 12.86 6.36 10.36
C ALA A 53 12.86 7.01 8.97
N ILE A 54 13.82 6.62 8.12
CA ILE A 54 13.74 6.89 6.68
C ILE A 54 12.57 6.06 6.13
N ARG A 55 11.65 6.72 5.44
CA ARG A 55 10.45 6.07 4.89
C ARG A 55 10.33 6.30 3.40
N PHE A 56 10.04 5.24 2.66
CA PHE A 56 9.61 5.31 1.26
C PHE A 56 8.14 4.92 1.14
N TYR A 57 7.49 5.37 0.08
CA TYR A 57 6.08 5.09 -0.16
C TYR A 57 5.92 4.25 -1.42
N GLN A 58 5.37 3.05 -1.29
CA GLN A 58 5.10 2.15 -2.39
C GLN A 58 3.74 2.46 -3.02
N LEU A 59 3.71 2.55 -4.35
CA LEU A 59 2.52 2.95 -5.12
C LEU A 59 2.34 2.05 -6.35
N TYR A 60 1.08 1.74 -6.66
CA TYR A 60 0.65 1.35 -8.00
C TYR A 60 -0.01 2.54 -8.70
N VAL A 61 0.12 2.61 -10.02
CA VAL A 61 -0.56 3.64 -10.79
C VAL A 61 -2.03 3.26 -10.96
N PHE A 62 -2.90 4.11 -10.43
CA PHE A 62 -4.35 3.99 -10.60
C PHE A 62 -4.79 4.51 -11.98
N LYS A 63 -5.85 3.94 -12.55
CA LYS A 63 -6.50 4.44 -13.78
C LYS A 63 -6.83 5.93 -13.66
N ASN A 64 -7.42 6.33 -12.54
CA ASN A 64 -7.55 7.73 -12.19
C ASN A 64 -6.21 8.25 -11.64
N ARG A 65 -5.51 9.05 -12.45
CA ARG A 65 -4.19 9.62 -12.12
C ARG A 65 -4.23 10.61 -10.97
N ASP A 66 -5.37 11.26 -10.72
CA ASP A 66 -5.50 12.22 -9.62
C ASP A 66 -5.35 11.53 -8.25
N ILE A 67 -5.77 10.27 -8.13
CA ILE A 67 -5.58 9.47 -6.91
C ILE A 67 -4.08 9.25 -6.68
N SER A 68 -3.38 8.79 -7.72
CA SER A 68 -1.93 8.54 -7.65
C SER A 68 -1.17 9.82 -7.29
N ALA A 69 -1.49 10.93 -7.96
CA ALA A 69 -0.89 12.23 -7.70
C ALA A 69 -1.18 12.74 -6.28
N THR A 70 -2.40 12.54 -5.78
CA THR A 70 -2.78 12.93 -4.41
C THR A 70 -2.00 12.13 -3.37
N LEU A 71 -1.86 10.82 -3.55
CA LEU A 71 -1.07 9.97 -2.65
C LEU A 71 0.41 10.35 -2.65
N VAL A 72 1.01 10.63 -3.81
CA VAL A 72 2.40 11.09 -3.91
C VAL A 72 2.57 12.42 -3.17
N ARG A 73 1.71 13.42 -3.42
CA ARG A 73 1.78 14.72 -2.73
C ARG A 73 1.63 14.57 -1.21
N ARG A 74 0.74 13.69 -0.75
CA ARG A 74 0.56 13.39 0.68
C ARG A 74 1.80 12.74 1.29
N ALA A 75 2.43 11.80 0.60
CA ALA A 75 3.67 11.19 1.06
C ALA A 75 4.82 12.21 1.12
N GLU A 76 4.98 13.04 0.08
CA GLU A 76 5.98 14.10 0.02
C GLU A 76 5.81 15.12 1.15
N SER A 77 4.57 15.60 1.38
CA SER A 77 4.29 16.58 2.44
C SER A 77 4.55 16.05 3.86
N HIS A 78 4.56 14.73 4.03
CA HIS A 78 4.86 14.06 5.30
C HIS A 78 6.28 13.48 5.38
N GLY A 79 7.16 13.93 4.49
CA GLY A 79 8.61 13.70 4.59
C GLY A 79 9.06 12.31 4.17
N PHE A 80 8.24 11.57 3.42
CA PHE A 80 8.70 10.36 2.73
C PHE A 80 9.78 10.73 1.71
N LYS A 81 10.82 9.91 1.64
CA LYS A 81 12.08 10.24 0.93
C LYS A 81 12.17 9.69 -0.48
N ALA A 82 11.31 8.75 -0.85
CA ALA A 82 11.22 8.23 -2.21
C ALA A 82 9.85 7.57 -2.45
N ILE A 83 9.52 7.43 -3.74
CA ILE A 83 8.41 6.62 -4.22
C ILE A 83 8.97 5.31 -4.77
N VAL A 84 8.39 4.19 -4.33
CA VAL A 84 8.66 2.85 -4.83
C VAL A 84 7.52 2.48 -5.77
N LEU A 85 7.72 2.70 -7.06
CA LEU A 85 6.72 2.37 -8.07
C LEU A 85 6.72 0.86 -8.35
N THR A 86 5.58 0.21 -8.14
CA THR A 86 5.44 -1.22 -8.45
C THR A 86 4.82 -1.38 -9.84
N VAL A 87 5.58 -2.01 -10.75
CA VAL A 87 5.25 -2.13 -12.19
C VAL A 87 5.01 -3.57 -12.65
N ASP A 88 5.16 -4.54 -11.76
CA ASP A 88 5.06 -5.98 -12.08
C ASP A 88 3.62 -6.53 -11.98
N THR A 89 2.68 -5.73 -11.46
CA THR A 89 1.30 -6.16 -11.19
C THR A 89 0.29 -5.31 -11.98
N PRO A 90 0.25 -5.43 -13.32
CA PRO A 90 -0.83 -4.83 -14.12
C PRO A 90 -2.18 -5.50 -13.86
N MET A 91 -2.15 -6.76 -13.41
CA MET A 91 -3.27 -7.56 -12.93
C MET A 91 -2.82 -8.35 -11.71
N LEU A 92 -3.72 -8.58 -10.75
CA LEU A 92 -3.38 -9.39 -9.58
C LEU A 92 -3.15 -10.85 -9.97
N GLY A 93 -2.06 -11.45 -9.46
CA GLY A 93 -1.80 -12.87 -9.65
C GLY A 93 -2.89 -13.75 -9.03
N ARG A 94 -3.18 -14.90 -9.66
CA ARG A 94 -4.19 -15.85 -9.18
C ARG A 94 -3.69 -16.59 -7.94
N ARG A 95 -4.17 -16.20 -6.77
CA ARG A 95 -3.86 -16.84 -5.48
C ARG A 95 -5.01 -17.77 -5.08
N GLU A 96 -4.82 -19.08 -5.26
CA GLU A 96 -5.89 -20.05 -5.01
C GLU A 96 -6.40 -20.05 -3.56
N ALA A 97 -5.50 -19.81 -2.59
CA ALA A 97 -5.88 -19.70 -1.19
C ALA A 97 -6.84 -18.51 -0.96
N ASP A 98 -6.56 -17.35 -1.55
CA ASP A 98 -7.41 -16.17 -1.45
C ASP A 98 -8.80 -16.42 -2.05
N ILE A 99 -8.86 -17.16 -3.17
CA ILE A 99 -10.11 -17.56 -3.83
C ILE A 99 -10.89 -18.54 -2.95
N ARG A 100 -10.25 -19.62 -2.49
CA ARG A 100 -10.89 -20.64 -1.62
C ARG A 100 -11.42 -20.04 -0.32
N ASN A 101 -10.64 -19.13 0.27
CA ASN A 101 -10.96 -18.49 1.55
C ASN A 101 -11.83 -17.24 1.40
N LYS A 102 -12.19 -16.85 0.16
CA LYS A 102 -12.95 -15.63 -0.14
C LYS A 102 -12.37 -14.40 0.55
N MET A 103 -11.05 -14.25 0.47
CA MET A 103 -10.30 -13.25 1.21
C MET A 103 -10.83 -11.83 0.94
N VAL A 104 -11.00 -11.06 2.01
CA VAL A 104 -11.44 -9.68 1.98
C VAL A 104 -10.26 -8.78 2.34
N ALA A 105 -10.04 -7.74 1.54
CA ALA A 105 -9.04 -6.73 1.87
C ALA A 105 -9.49 -5.93 3.10
N PRO A 106 -8.59 -5.62 4.05
CA PRO A 106 -8.89 -4.64 5.08
C PRO A 106 -9.11 -3.26 4.44
N ALA A 107 -9.84 -2.39 5.14
CA ALA A 107 -10.09 -1.03 4.68
C ALA A 107 -8.76 -0.28 4.47
N ASN A 108 -8.64 0.39 3.33
CA ASN A 108 -7.47 1.19 3.01
C ASN A 108 -7.69 2.63 3.49
N ALA A 109 -7.10 2.99 4.62
CA ALA A 109 -7.26 4.31 5.22
C ALA A 109 -6.66 5.44 4.35
N ASN A 110 -5.74 5.13 3.43
CA ASN A 110 -5.14 6.13 2.54
C ASN A 110 -6.04 6.50 1.36
N LEU A 111 -6.98 5.63 0.98
CA LEU A 111 -7.92 5.86 -0.12
C LEU A 111 -9.29 6.38 0.35
N GLU A 112 -9.48 6.54 1.65
CA GLU A 112 -10.68 7.13 2.23
C GLU A 112 -10.97 8.50 1.58
N GLY A 113 -12.16 8.66 1.01
CA GLY A 113 -12.57 9.89 0.31
C GLY A 113 -11.97 10.10 -1.10
N LEU A 114 -11.05 9.23 -1.55
CA LEU A 114 -10.47 9.27 -2.90
C LEU A 114 -11.11 8.27 -3.85
N MET A 115 -11.76 7.23 -3.30
CA MET A 115 -12.48 6.21 -4.06
C MET A 115 -13.75 5.81 -3.28
N PRO A 116 -14.86 5.52 -3.96
CA PRO A 116 -15.97 4.80 -3.34
C PRO A 116 -15.45 3.44 -2.87
N ILE A 117 -15.53 3.18 -1.57
CA ILE A 117 -15.17 1.87 -0.97
C ILE A 117 -16.33 0.87 -1.18
N ASP A 118 -17.49 1.35 -1.64
CA ASP A 118 -18.76 0.62 -1.62
C ASP A 118 -19.01 -0.35 -2.79
N ASP A 119 -18.19 -0.34 -3.85
CA ASP A 119 -18.44 -1.15 -5.07
C ASP A 119 -17.69 -2.50 -5.13
N LEU A 120 -17.27 -3.06 -3.99
CA LEU A 120 -16.72 -4.42 -3.94
C LEU A 120 -17.83 -5.48 -3.88
N ASP A 121 -18.65 -5.51 -4.93
CA ASP A 121 -19.74 -6.49 -5.14
C ASP A 121 -19.21 -7.95 -5.14
N THR A 122 -20.03 -8.86 -4.59
CA THR A 122 -19.64 -10.08 -3.86
C THR A 122 -19.97 -11.41 -4.55
N ALA A 123 -20.34 -11.38 -5.83
CA ALA A 123 -20.96 -12.54 -6.47
C ALA A 123 -19.99 -13.65 -6.94
N ASP A 124 -18.74 -13.37 -7.31
CA ASP A 124 -17.79 -14.41 -7.76
C ASP A 124 -16.31 -13.95 -7.74
N GLY A 125 -15.42 -14.73 -7.11
CA GLY A 125 -13.95 -14.52 -7.13
C GLY A 125 -13.30 -13.86 -5.90
N SER A 126 -11.98 -13.67 -5.95
CA SER A 126 -11.22 -12.95 -4.91
C SER A 126 -11.50 -11.44 -5.00
N LYS A 127 -11.98 -10.83 -3.91
CA LYS A 127 -12.29 -9.38 -3.87
C LYS A 127 -11.09 -8.50 -4.20
N LEU A 128 -9.90 -8.97 -3.87
CA LEU A 128 -8.63 -8.32 -4.18
C LEU A 128 -8.36 -8.26 -5.69
N GLU A 129 -8.73 -9.31 -6.42
CA GLU A 129 -8.51 -9.40 -7.87
C GLU A 129 -9.39 -8.42 -8.63
N LYS A 130 -10.69 -8.36 -8.29
CA LYS A 130 -11.63 -7.42 -8.87
C LYS A 130 -11.21 -5.98 -8.58
N TYR A 131 -10.88 -5.68 -7.32
CA TYR A 131 -10.36 -4.37 -6.92
C TYR A 131 -9.14 -3.96 -7.76
N ALA A 132 -8.14 -4.82 -7.89
CA ALA A 132 -6.93 -4.51 -8.65
C ALA A 132 -7.27 -4.25 -10.13
N ARG A 133 -8.12 -5.07 -10.74
CA ARG A 133 -8.56 -4.93 -12.13
C ARG A 133 -9.30 -3.63 -12.40
N ASP A 134 -10.15 -3.22 -11.48
CA ASP A 134 -11.01 -2.05 -11.68
C ASP A 134 -10.25 -0.75 -11.43
N THR A 135 -9.27 -0.77 -10.53
CA THR A 135 -8.61 0.44 -10.03
C THR A 135 -7.20 0.69 -10.59
N LEU A 136 -6.41 -0.35 -10.82
CA LEU A 136 -5.03 -0.24 -11.30
C LEU A 136 -4.99 -0.09 -12.82
N ASP A 137 -4.00 0.64 -13.33
CA ASP A 137 -3.85 0.84 -14.77
C ASP A 137 -2.95 -0.22 -15.42
N PRO A 138 -3.50 -1.16 -16.20
CA PRO A 138 -2.71 -2.17 -16.89
C PRO A 138 -1.95 -1.62 -18.12
N SER A 139 -2.24 -0.40 -18.56
CA SER A 139 -1.65 0.22 -19.75
C SER A 139 -0.37 1.02 -19.47
N LEU A 140 0.08 1.08 -18.21
CA LEU A 140 1.28 1.80 -17.82
C LEU A 140 2.50 1.33 -18.63
N SER A 141 3.23 2.28 -19.22
CA SER A 141 4.41 2.01 -20.03
C SER A 141 5.49 3.07 -19.80
N TRP A 142 6.69 2.83 -20.31
CA TRP A 142 7.83 3.76 -20.24
C TRP A 142 7.78 4.91 -21.27
N LYS A 143 6.74 4.96 -22.09
CA LYS A 143 6.60 5.93 -23.18
C LYS A 143 5.84 7.18 -22.76
#